data_AF-A0A436C3X0-F1
#
_entry.id   AF-A0A436C3X0-F1
#
_cell.length_a   1.000
_cell.length_b   1.000
_cell.length_c   1.000
_cell.angle_alpha   90.00
_cell.angle_beta   90.00
_cell.angle_gamma   90.00
#
_symmetry.space_group_name_H-M   'P 1'
#
loop_
_entity.id
_entity.type
_entity.pdbx_description
1 polymer ?
#
loop_
_entity_poly.entity_id
_entity_poly.type
_entity_poly.pdbx_seq_one_letter_code
_entity_poly.pdbx_strand_id
1 'polypeptide(L)' 'NLSHQFDEALETHATATQVTAAKALQRKGNRYCAAKKQAQGIRMLANALKLLGVTPNDPVQ' A
#
# COMPACT_ATOMS: atom_id res chain seq x y z
N ASN A 1 -10.18 5.00 -4.67
CA ASN A 1 -9.41 5.39 -3.45
C ASN A 1 -8.41 4.29 -3.14
N LEU A 2 -7.12 4.60 -3.00
CA LEU A 2 -6.04 3.63 -2.76
C LEU A 2 -6.24 2.82 -1.46
N SER A 3 -6.81 3.44 -0.42
CA SER A 3 -7.10 2.74 0.84
C SER A 3 -8.13 1.63 0.66
N HIS A 4 -9.18 1.88 -0.11
CA HIS A 4 -10.22 0.88 -0.38
C HIS A 4 -9.66 -0.31 -1.19
N GLN A 5 -8.85 -0.03 -2.23
CA GLN A 5 -8.21 -1.10 -3.00
C GLN A 5 -7.24 -1.93 -2.15
N PHE A 6 -6.60 -1.29 -1.16
CA PHE A 6 -5.71 -1.98 -0.24
C PHE A 6 -6.48 -2.92 0.71
N ASP A 7 -7.60 -2.45 1.26
CA ASP A 7 -8.44 -3.26 2.15
C ASP A 7 -9.07 -4.45 1.39
N GLU A 8 -9.51 -4.23 0.16
CA GLU A 8 -10.06 -5.28 -0.71
C GLU A 8 -9.01 -6.34 -1.07
N ALA A 9 -7.78 -5.90 -1.44
CA ALA A 9 -6.66 -6.78 -1.73
C ALA A 9 -6.21 -7.65 -0.55
N LEU A 10 -6.38 -7.14 0.67
CA LEU A 10 -6.10 -7.88 1.90
C LEU A 10 -7.09 -9.02 2.13
N GLU A 11 -8.35 -8.87 1.73
CA GLU A 11 -9.39 -9.89 1.95
C GLU A 11 -9.39 -10.99 0.88
N THR A 12 -9.14 -10.65 -0.39
CA THR A 12 -9.38 -11.60 -1.50
C THR A 12 -8.12 -12.23 -2.09
N HIS A 13 -6.95 -11.61 -1.97
CA HIS A 13 -5.81 -11.95 -2.85
C HIS A 13 -4.49 -12.29 -2.13
N ALA A 14 -4.40 -12.16 -0.81
CA ALA A 14 -3.11 -12.16 -0.13
C ALA A 14 -2.95 -13.27 0.92
N THR A 15 -1.82 -13.97 0.85
CA THR A 15 -1.39 -14.87 1.93
C THR A 15 -1.11 -14.07 3.21
N ALA A 16 -1.28 -14.68 4.39
CA ALA A 16 -1.07 -14.02 5.69
C ALA A 16 0.28 -13.29 5.80
N THR A 17 1.32 -13.82 5.14
CA THR A 17 2.66 -13.22 5.05
C THR A 17 2.68 -11.96 4.18
N GLN A 18 2.03 -11.99 3.01
CA GLN A 18 1.90 -10.83 2.12
C GLN A 18 1.07 -9.72 2.77
N VAL A 19 -0.03 -10.08 3.45
CA VAL A 19 -0.85 -9.16 4.24
C VAL A 19 -0.02 -8.45 5.30
N THR A 20 0.81 -9.20 6.04
CA THR A 20 1.66 -8.66 7.10
C THR A 20 2.71 -7.70 6.54
N ALA A 21 3.39 -8.09 5.46
CA ALA A 21 4.38 -7.24 4.79
C ALA A 21 3.74 -5.96 4.21
N ALA A 22 2.58 -6.08 3.58
CA ALA A 22 1.86 -4.95 3.03
C ALA A 22 1.38 -3.99 4.13
N LYS A 23 0.83 -4.50 5.24
CA LYS A 23 0.44 -3.66 6.40
C LYS A 23 1.64 -2.92 7.01
N ALA A 24 2.81 -3.56 7.06
CA ALA A 24 4.03 -2.90 7.53
C ALA A 24 4.44 -1.73 6.61
N LEU A 25 4.30 -1.90 5.30
CA LEU A 25 4.55 -0.86 4.30
C LEU A 25 3.50 0.26 4.34
N GLN A 26 2.21 -0.08 4.53
CA GLN A 26 1.13 0.90 4.73
C GLN A 26 1.43 1.80 5.95
N ARG A 27 1.79 1.21 7.09
CA ARG A 27 2.17 1.97 8.30
C ARG A 27 3.37 2.90 8.06
N LYS A 28 4.38 2.43 7.31
CA LYS A 28 5.52 3.28 6.89
C LYS A 28 5.06 4.40 5.96
N GLY A 29 4.23 4.10 4.97
CA GLY A 29 3.66 5.07 4.04
C GLY A 29 2.92 6.19 4.76
N ASN A 30 2.07 5.82 5.74
CA ASN A 30 1.34 6.77 6.58
C ASN A 30 2.28 7.68 7.39
N ARG A 31 3.40 7.15 7.92
CA ARG A 31 4.43 7.96 8.59
C ARG A 31 5.09 8.95 7.64
N TYR A 32 5.38 8.56 6.39
CA TYR A 32 5.92 9.47 5.39
C TYR A 32 4.93 10.57 5.01
N CYS A 33 3.64 10.23 4.84
CA CYS A 33 2.59 11.21 4.61
C CYS A 33 2.47 12.21 5.78
N ALA A 34 2.50 11.72 7.02
CA ALA A 34 2.49 12.56 8.23
C ALA A 34 3.72 13.47 8.33
N ALA A 35 4.88 13.03 7.82
CA ALA A 35 6.11 13.81 7.74
C ALA A 35 6.15 14.79 6.55
N LYS A 36 5.01 15.07 5.90
CA LYS A 36 4.89 15.85 4.66
C LYS A 36 5.69 15.31 3.46
N LYS A 37 6.12 14.05 3.50
CA LYS A 37 6.83 13.35 2.41
C LYS A 37 5.85 12.51 1.59
N GLN A 38 4.84 13.16 1.01
CA GLN A 38 3.72 12.50 0.31
C GLN A 38 4.20 11.58 -0.82
N ALA A 39 5.14 12.03 -1.67
CA ALA A 39 5.69 11.21 -2.75
C ALA A 39 6.31 9.89 -2.26
N GLN A 40 6.99 9.91 -1.11
CA GLN A 40 7.55 8.69 -0.51
C GLN A 40 6.46 7.82 0.10
N GLY A 41 5.45 8.43 0.73
CA GLY A 41 4.30 7.71 1.27
C GLY A 41 3.49 6.98 0.20
N ILE A 42 3.19 7.66 -0.91
CA ILE A 42 2.47 7.11 -2.06
C ILE A 42 3.26 5.96 -2.70
N ARG A 43 4.57 6.14 -2.94
CA ARG A 43 5.44 5.05 -3.46
C ARG A 43 5.45 3.84 -2.53
N MET A 44 5.45 4.06 -1.21
CA MET A 44 5.44 2.98 -0.23
C MET A 44 4.13 2.20 -0.25
N LEU A 45 2.99 2.90 -0.36
CA LEU A 45 1.67 2.27 -0.51
C LEU A 45 1.56 1.49 -1.83
N ALA A 46 2.09 2.04 -2.93
CA ALA A 46 2.12 1.35 -4.22
C ALA A 46 2.93 0.04 -4.16
N ASN A 47 4.07 0.03 -3.46
CA ASN A 47 4.84 -1.20 -3.24
C ASN A 47 4.11 -2.21 -2.35
N ALA A 48 3.33 -1.73 -1.37
CA ALA A 48 2.50 -2.58 -0.54
C ALA A 48 1.42 -3.29 -1.37
N LEU A 49 0.80 -2.59 -2.32
CA LEU A 49 -0.18 -3.16 -3.25
C LEU A 49 0.44 -4.18 -4.21
N LYS A 50 1.62 -3.88 -4.77
CA LYS A 50 2.37 -4.83 -5.61
C LYS A 50 2.69 -6.14 -4.88
N LEU A 51 2.98 -6.07 -3.58
CA LEU A 51 3.22 -7.25 -2.73
C LEU A 51 1.97 -8.12 -2.54
N LEU A 52 0.78 -7.53 -2.64
CA LEU A 52 -0.51 -8.23 -2.60
C LEU A 52 -0.93 -8.73 -4.00
N GLY A 53 -0.07 -8.60 -5.01
CA GLY A 53 -0.39 -8.97 -6.40
C GLY A 53 -1.34 -7.98 -7.09
N VAL A 54 -1.64 -6.86 -6.47
CA VAL A 54 -2.51 -5.82 -7.03
C VAL A 54 -1.66 -4.76 -7.69
N THR A 55 -1.88 -4.55 -8.98
CA THR A 55 -1.30 -3.42 -9.69
C THR A 55 -2.01 -2.15 -9.22
N PRO A 56 -1.33 -1.22 -8.52
CA PRO A 56 -1.96 0.01 -8.10
C PRO A 56 -2.41 0.79 -9.33
N ASN A 57 -3.71 1.14 -9.40
CA ASN A 57 -4.21 2.08 -10.40
C ASN A 57 -3.60 3.45 -10.10
N ASP A 58 -2.50 3.69 -10.78
CA ASP A 58 -1.70 4.90 -10.88
C ASP A 58 -1.38 5.68 -9.59
N PRO A 59 -0.15 5.58 -9.06
CA PRO A 59 0.33 6.49 -8.01
C PRO A 59 0.79 7.86 -8.54
N VAL A 60 0.91 8.07 -9.87
CA VAL A 60 1.50 9.27 -10.50
C VAL A 60 0.94 9.47 -11.92
N GLN A 61 -0.05 10.36 -12.10
CA GLN A 61 -0.02 11.21 -13.31
C GLN A 61 1.20 12.12 -13.24
#